data_AF-A0A9D6I5X8-F1
#
_entry.id   AF-A0A9D6I5X8-F1
#
_cell.length_a   1.000
_cell.length_b   1.000
_cell.length_c   1.000
_cell.angle_alpha   90.00
_cell.angle_beta   90.00
_cell.angle_gamma   90.00
#
_symmetry.space_group_name_H-M   'P 1'
#
loop_
_entity.id
_entity.type
_entity.pdbx_description
1 polymer ?
#
loop_
_entity_poly.entity_id
_entity_poly.type
_entity_poly.pdbx_seq_one_letter_code
_entity_poly.pdbx_strand_id
1 'polypeptide(L)' 'MSIGADAHAPEHYKYLEMGIAQARRGWAQKSDIINAWPLEKMLKFLKN' A
#
# COMPACT_ATOMS: atom_id res chain seq x y z
N MET A 1 6.60 -4.24 -0.95
CA MET A 1 6.02 -3.68 0.28
C MET A 1 4.53 -3.46 0.10
N SER A 2 3.74 -3.57 1.18
CA SER A 2 2.32 -3.20 1.20
C SER A 2 2.08 -2.08 2.22
N ILE A 3 1.12 -1.21 1.94
CA ILE A 3 0.62 -0.18 2.86
C ILE A 3 -0.82 -0.55 3.23
N GLY A 4 -1.12 -0.62 4.52
CA GLY A 4 -2.44 -0.91 5.06
C GLY A 4 -2.73 -0.09 6.32
N ALA A 5 -4.01 0.17 6.58
CA ALA A 5 -4.46 0.94 7.73
C ALA A 5 -4.89 0.09 8.94
N ASP A 6 -4.93 -1.25 8.77
CA ASP A 6 -5.52 -2.17 9.75
C ASP A 6 -6.91 -1.68 10.25
N ALA A 7 -7.74 -1.32 9.28
CA ALA A 7 -8.99 -0.61 9.53
C ALA A 7 -10.03 -1.54 10.17
N HIS A 8 -10.53 -1.13 11.34
CA HIS A 8 -11.65 -1.77 12.06
C HIS A 8 -12.93 -0.92 11.98
N ALA A 9 -12.82 0.28 11.39
CA ALA A 9 -13.91 1.18 11.04
C ALA A 9 -13.50 2.01 9.82
N PRO A 10 -14.44 2.52 9.00
CA PRO A 10 -14.12 3.29 7.78
C PRO A 10 -13.21 4.50 8.03
N GLU A 11 -13.33 5.13 9.21
CA GLU A 11 -12.55 6.30 9.59
C GLU A 11 -11.06 5.99 9.73
N HIS A 12 -10.67 4.72 9.91
CA HIS A 12 -9.28 4.32 10.03
C HIS A 12 -8.52 4.41 8.69
N TYR A 13 -9.21 4.44 7.54
CA TYR A 13 -8.55 4.58 6.24
C TYR A 13 -7.72 5.86 6.12
N LYS A 14 -8.01 6.90 6.92
CA LYS A 14 -7.17 8.10 7.02
C LYS A 14 -5.71 7.80 7.41
N TYR A 15 -5.45 6.69 8.10
CA TYR A 15 -4.10 6.28 8.49
C TYR A 15 -3.23 5.80 7.31
N LEU A 16 -3.81 5.55 6.13
CA LEU A 16 -3.02 5.27 4.92
C LEU A 16 -2.04 6.41 4.59
N GLU A 17 -2.39 7.66 4.93
CA GLU A 17 -1.49 8.81 4.76
C GLU A 17 -0.19 8.66 5.57
N MET A 18 -0.29 8.11 6.79
CA MET A 18 0.88 7.82 7.62
C MET A 18 1.74 6.71 7.00
N GLY A 19 1.11 5.68 6.43
CA GLY A 19 1.83 4.62 5.70
C GLY A 19 2.56 5.14 4.47
N ILE A 20 1.96 6.06 3.72
CA ILE A 20 2.60 6.73 2.58
C ILE A 20 3.77 7.61 3.06
N ALA A 21 3.59 8.37 4.15
CA ALA A 21 4.66 9.18 4.73
C ALA A 21 5.85 8.32 5.17
N GLN A 22 5.60 7.16 5.79
CA GLN A 22 6.64 6.20 6.15
C GLN A 22 7.37 5.64 4.92
N ALA A 23 6.65 5.27 3.86
CA ALA A 23 7.26 4.80 2.61
C ALA A 23 8.19 5.86 1.99
N ARG A 24 7.76 7.13 1.96
CA ARG A 24 8.58 8.26 1.47
C ARG A 24 9.82 8.48 2.33
N ARG A 25 9.68 8.44 3.65
CA ARG A 25 10.80 8.57 4.59
C ARG A 25 11.83 7.44 4.39
N GLY A 26 11.37 6.24 4.05
CA GLY A 26 12.21 5.08 3.71
C GLY A 26 12.69 5.04 2.25
N TRP A 27 12.49 6.10 1.48
CA TRP A 27 12.89 6.22 0.07
C TRP A 27 12.31 5.15 -0.86
N ALA A 28 11.18 4.54 -0.49
CA ALA A 28 10.49 3.59 -1.35
C ALA A 28 9.97 4.29 -2.61
N GLN A 29 10.18 3.66 -3.77
CA GLN A 29 9.66 4.11 -5.05
C GLN A 29 8.25 3.56 -5.27
N LYS A 30 7.50 4.14 -6.21
CA LYS A 30 6.15 3.69 -6.58
C LYS A 30 6.14 2.19 -6.99
N SER A 31 7.19 1.72 -7.65
CA SER A 31 7.36 0.32 -8.04
C SER A 31 7.46 -0.64 -6.86
N ASP A 32 7.92 -0.17 -5.69
CA ASP A 32 8.14 -1.01 -4.50
C ASP A 32 6.84 -1.25 -3.72
N ILE A 33 5.80 -0.45 -3.99
CA ILE A 33 4.53 -0.45 -3.28
C ILE A 33 3.47 -1.19 -4.09
N ILE A 34 3.05 -2.36 -3.60
CA ILE A 34 2.09 -3.23 -4.30
C ILE A 34 0.73 -2.55 -4.53
N ASN A 35 0.30 -1.67 -3.61
CA ASN A 35 -0.95 -0.91 -3.72
C ASN A 35 -0.97 0.05 -4.93
N ALA A 36 0.19 0.36 -5.51
CA ALA A 36 0.31 1.28 -6.65
C ALA A 36 0.47 0.57 -8.00
N TRP A 37 0.46 -0.77 -8.01
CA TRP A 37 0.57 -1.56 -9.24
C TRP A 37 -0.75 -1.58 -10.02
N PRO A 38 -0.71 -1.84 -11.34
CA PRO A 38 -1.90 -2.22 -12.09
C PRO A 38 -2.57 -3.44 -11.46
N LEU A 39 -3.91 -3.42 -11.38
CA LEU A 39 -4.71 -4.45 -10.69
C LEU A 39 -4.40 -5.86 -11.19
N GLU A 40 -4.32 -6.06 -12.51
CA GLU A 40 -4.02 -7.37 -13.11
C GLU A 40 -2.64 -7.90 -12.70
N LYS A 41 -1.63 -7.02 -12.68
CA LYS A 41 -0.27 -7.38 -12.24
C LYS A 41 -0.28 -7.83 -10.78
N MET A 42 -0.96 -7.07 -9.91
CA MET A 42 -1.09 -7.40 -8.49
C MET A 42 -1.80 -8.75 -8.28
N LEU A 43 -2.96 -8.96 -8.93
CA LEU A 43 -3.72 -10.20 -8.78
C LEU A 43 -2.95 -11.42 -9.29
N LYS A 44 -2.22 -11.28 -10.39
CA LYS A 44 -1.34 -12.35 -10.90
C LYS A 44 -0.24 -12.67 -9.90
N PHE A 45 0.37 -11.66 -9.26
CA PHE A 45 1.40 -11.88 -8.24
C PHE A 45 0.86 -12.63 -7.00
N LEU A 46 -0.36 -12.34 -6.55
CA LEU A 46 -0.93 -12.93 -5.33
C LEU A 46 -1.54 -14.32 -5.50
N LYS A 47 -1.88 -14.71 -6.73
CA LYS A 47 -2.56 -15.98 -7.04
C LYS A 47 -1.63 -17.06 -7.59
N ASN A 48 -0.32 -16.79 -7.56
CA ASN A 48 0.72 -17.73 -7.96
C ASN A 48 1.40 -18.32 -6.72
#